data_AF-A0A0B3AL62-F1
#
_entry.id   AF-A0A0B3AL62-F1
#
_cell.length_a   1.000
_cell.length_b   1.000
_cell.length_c   1.000
_cell.angle_alpha   90.00
_cell.angle_beta   90.00
_cell.angle_gamma   90.00
#
_symmetry.space_group_name_H-M   'P 1'
#
loop_
_entity.id
_entity.type
_entity.pdbx_description
1 polymer ?
#
loop_
_entity_poly.entity_id
_entity_poly.type
_entity_poly.pdbx_seq_one_letter_code
_entity_poly.pdbx_strand_id
1 'polypeptide(L)'
;MKKEQKDVYSILKQIPLVKLLSLIVFLVVLSILNVIKWENPFYIQILTFLNNNIIIIITFSLLFYLGDLFSFFKFPVNTPSPLFYAFGSIALTKFIFSIFYLISGPAEIIQILKFFEYLASAIIFFVILIFEYIEIFRRSNLR
;
A
#
# COMPACT_ATOMS: atom_id res chain seq x y z
N MET A 1 32.23 7.69 5.64
CA MET A 1 31.57 7.42 6.94
C MET A 1 30.66 8.54 7.48
N LYS A 2 31.13 9.67 8.03
CA LYS A 2 30.20 10.70 8.59
C LYS A 2 29.31 11.43 7.57
N LYS A 3 29.77 11.57 6.32
CA LYS A 3 29.02 12.22 5.22
C LYS A 3 27.91 11.32 4.68
N GLU A 4 28.22 10.07 4.34
CA GLU A 4 27.24 9.07 3.87
C GLU A 4 26.12 8.79 4.88
N GLN A 5 26.42 8.74 6.18
CA GLN A 5 25.36 8.61 7.19
C GLN A 5 24.42 9.82 7.16
N LYS A 6 24.94 11.04 6.99
CA LYS A 6 24.12 12.26 6.96
C LYS A 6 23.18 12.29 5.75
N ASP A 7 23.64 11.78 4.60
CA ASP A 7 22.86 11.71 3.37
C ASP A 7 21.74 10.67 3.48
N VAL A 8 22.03 9.47 4.02
CA VAL A 8 21.02 8.43 4.26
C VAL A 8 19.94 8.90 5.24
N TYR A 9 20.32 9.57 6.33
CA TYR A 9 19.34 10.13 7.28
C TYR A 9 18.45 11.21 6.66
N SER A 10 18.97 11.99 5.70
CA SER A 10 18.18 12.99 4.98
C SER A 10 17.15 12.37 4.03
N ILE A 11 17.53 11.28 3.35
CA ILE A 11 16.67 10.52 2.43
C ILE A 11 15.58 9.78 3.22
N LEU A 12 15.95 9.12 4.33
CA LEU A 12 14.98 8.38 5.17
C LEU A 12 13.88 9.31 5.69
N LYS A 13 14.21 10.53 6.13
CA LYS A 13 13.20 11.51 6.56
C LYS A 13 12.21 11.93 5.47
N GLN A 14 12.57 11.78 4.20
CA GLN A 14 11.71 12.18 3.09
C GLN A 14 10.72 11.09 2.68
N ILE A 15 10.95 9.82 3.06
CA ILE A 15 10.16 8.68 2.58
C ILE A 15 8.64 8.83 2.86
N PRO A 16 8.18 9.21 4.07
CA PRO A 16 6.75 9.40 4.33
C PRO A 16 6.15 10.51 3.48
N LEU A 17 6.93 11.59 3.29
CA LEU A 17 6.50 12.78 2.57
C LEU A 17 6.36 12.50 1.07
N VAL A 18 7.27 11.68 0.52
CA VAL A 18 7.19 11.19 -0.86
C VAL A 18 5.95 10.31 -1.04
N LYS A 19 5.64 9.39 -0.12
CA LYS A 19 4.43 8.55 -0.24
C LYS A 19 3.14 9.36 -0.18
N LEU A 20 3.07 10.34 0.73
CA LEU A 20 1.93 11.25 0.81
C LEU A 20 1.79 12.08 -0.48
N LEU A 21 2.90 12.60 -1.00
CA LEU A 21 2.91 13.33 -2.27
C LEU A 21 2.45 12.45 -3.43
N SER A 22 2.90 11.20 -3.50
CA SER A 22 2.46 10.23 -4.51
C SER A 22 0.94 10.00 -4.47
N LEU A 23 0.36 9.90 -3.26
CA LEU A 23 -1.09 9.79 -3.10
C LEU A 23 -1.80 11.06 -3.60
N ILE A 24 -1.31 12.25 -3.25
CA ILE A 24 -1.89 13.51 -3.72
C ILE A 24 -1.82 13.62 -5.24
N VAL A 25 -0.66 13.32 -5.84
CA VAL A 25 -0.46 13.32 -7.29
C VAL A 25 -1.44 12.34 -7.95
N PHE A 26 -1.57 11.13 -7.42
CA PHE A 26 -2.54 10.15 -7.91
C PHE A 26 -3.98 10.70 -7.88
N LEU A 27 -4.41 11.33 -6.77
CA LEU A 27 -5.75 11.89 -6.63
C LEU A 27 -6.00 13.06 -7.59
N VAL A 28 -5.00 13.91 -7.81
CA VAL A 28 -5.08 15.01 -8.79
C VAL A 28 -5.23 14.46 -10.20
N VAL A 29 -4.40 13.49 -10.58
CA VAL A 29 -4.49 12.83 -11.89
C VAL A 29 -5.86 12.17 -12.07
N LEU A 30 -6.35 11.43 -11.08
CA LEU A 30 -7.68 10.81 -11.12
C LEU A 30 -8.80 11.84 -11.25
N SER A 31 -8.67 13.00 -10.58
CA SER A 31 -9.64 14.10 -10.69
C SER A 31 -9.65 14.70 -12.10
N ILE A 32 -8.47 14.92 -12.69
CA ILE A 32 -8.34 15.39 -14.07
C ILE A 32 -8.97 14.39 -15.04
N LEU A 33 -8.69 13.09 -14.87
CA LEU A 33 -9.30 12.04 -15.68
C LEU A 33 -10.83 12.07 -15.54
N ASN A 34 -11.39 12.21 -14.34
CA ASN A 34 -12.85 12.31 -14.18
C ASN A 34 -13.50 13.49 -14.93
N VAL A 35 -12.76 14.56 -15.22
CA VAL A 35 -13.25 15.72 -15.97
C VAL A 35 -13.15 15.52 -17.49
N ILE A 36 -12.16 14.75 -17.95
CA ILE A 36 -11.96 14.46 -19.37
C ILE A 36 -13.07 13.50 -19.84
N LYS A 37 -14.06 14.03 -20.55
CA LYS A 37 -15.16 13.23 -21.12
C LYS A 37 -14.71 12.57 -22.42
N TRP A 38 -13.94 11.49 -22.31
CA TRP A 38 -13.51 10.71 -23.48
C TRP A 38 -14.41 9.49 -23.67
N GLU A 39 -15.10 9.42 -24.81
CA GLU A 39 -16.01 8.32 -25.20
C GLU A 39 -15.29 7.06 -25.70
N ASN A 40 -14.13 6.72 -25.11
CA ASN A 40 -13.45 5.47 -25.41
C ASN A 40 -13.86 4.39 -24.40
N PRO A 41 -14.32 3.19 -24.82
CA PRO A 41 -14.77 2.15 -23.89
C PRO A 41 -13.71 1.71 -22.88
N PHE A 42 -12.44 1.60 -23.30
CA PHE A 42 -11.33 1.27 -22.41
C PHE A 42 -11.06 2.37 -21.40
N TYR A 43 -11.16 3.63 -21.85
CA TYR A 43 -11.03 4.79 -20.97
C TYR A 43 -12.07 4.77 -19.85
N ILE A 44 -13.35 4.59 -20.21
CA ILE A 44 -14.46 4.54 -19.25
C ILE A 44 -14.29 3.36 -18.29
N GLN A 45 -13.87 2.19 -18.79
CA GLN A 45 -13.64 1.00 -17.99
C GLN A 45 -12.53 1.21 -16.94
N ILE A 46 -11.37 1.76 -17.34
CA ILE A 46 -10.25 2.04 -16.44
C ILE A 46 -10.62 3.12 -15.43
N LEU A 47 -11.28 4.20 -15.87
CA LEU A 47 -11.71 5.27 -14.99
C LEU A 47 -12.71 4.77 -13.93
N THR A 48 -13.68 3.96 -14.35
CA THR A 48 -14.66 3.32 -13.44
C THR A 48 -13.96 2.39 -12.46
N PHE A 49 -13.00 1.60 -12.92
CA PHE A 49 -12.18 0.74 -12.07
C PHE A 49 -11.44 1.54 -10.98
N LEU A 50 -10.75 2.62 -11.35
CA LEU A 50 -10.00 3.45 -10.40
C LEU A 50 -10.94 4.13 -9.39
N ASN A 51 -12.07 4.66 -9.85
CA ASN A 51 -13.07 5.28 -8.97
C ASN A 51 -13.67 4.26 -7.98
N ASN A 52 -13.99 3.05 -8.43
CA ASN A 52 -14.52 2.00 -7.56
C ASN A 52 -13.51 1.52 -6.51
N ASN A 53 -12.20 1.69 -6.79
CA ASN A 53 -11.12 1.28 -5.91
C ASN A 53 -10.50 2.44 -5.13
N ILE A 54 -10.99 3.67 -5.26
CA ILE A 54 -10.37 4.86 -4.66
C ILE A 54 -10.22 4.73 -3.14
N ILE A 55 -11.21 4.16 -2.47
CA ILE A 55 -11.19 3.94 -1.02
C ILE A 55 -10.09 2.95 -0.65
N ILE A 56 -9.91 1.87 -1.41
CA ILE A 56 -8.86 0.88 -1.18
C ILE A 56 -7.48 1.51 -1.38
N ILE A 57 -7.31 2.33 -2.43
CA ILE A 57 -6.06 3.03 -2.74
C ILE A 57 -5.66 4.00 -1.63
N ILE A 58 -6.62 4.82 -1.18
CA ILE A 58 -6.41 5.73 -0.05
C ILE A 58 -6.06 4.93 1.20
N THR A 59 -6.78 3.83 1.45
CA THR A 59 -6.59 2.99 2.64
C THR A 59 -5.18 2.42 2.73
N PHE A 60 -4.70 1.69 1.72
CA PHE A 60 -3.35 1.12 1.80
C PHE A 60 -2.28 2.22 1.82
N SER A 61 -2.49 3.34 1.12
CA SER A 61 -1.55 4.45 1.08
C SER A 61 -1.39 5.11 2.46
N LEU A 62 -2.50 5.37 3.15
CA LEU A 62 -2.49 5.91 4.51
C LEU A 62 -1.92 4.91 5.52
N LEU A 63 -2.26 3.62 5.42
CA LEU A 63 -1.71 2.60 6.29
C LEU A 63 -0.19 2.48 6.12
N PHE A 64 0.33 2.45 4.90
CA PHE A 64 1.78 2.43 4.68
C PHE A 64 2.47 3.73 5.11
N TYR A 65 1.83 4.89 4.94
CA TYR A 65 2.34 6.14 5.48
C TYR A 65 2.44 6.11 7.01
N LEU A 66 1.40 5.61 7.69
CA LEU A 66 1.41 5.45 9.15
C LEU A 66 2.46 4.44 9.59
N GLY A 67 2.60 3.32 8.90
CA GLY A 67 3.68 2.35 9.12
C GLY A 67 5.03 3.04 9.11
N ASP A 68 5.34 3.77 8.03
CA ASP A 68 6.60 4.52 7.95
C ASP A 68 6.75 5.52 9.10
N LEU A 69 5.70 6.31 9.39
CA LEU A 69 5.71 7.31 10.45
C LEU A 69 6.06 6.69 11.80
N PHE A 70 5.41 5.58 12.16
CA PHE A 70 5.68 4.86 13.40
C PHE A 70 7.08 4.21 13.40
N SER A 71 7.58 3.78 12.24
CA SER A 71 8.91 3.16 12.11
C SER A 71 10.07 4.12 12.45
N PHE A 72 9.89 5.45 12.36
CA PHE A 72 10.91 6.43 12.71
C PHE A 72 11.17 6.53 14.22
N PHE A 73 10.17 6.19 15.02
CA PHE A 73 10.31 6.26 16.47
C PHE A 73 11.16 5.09 16.97
N LYS A 74 11.73 5.26 18.17
CA LYS A 74 12.45 4.18 18.84
C LYS A 74 11.44 3.24 19.51
N PHE A 75 11.87 2.01 19.74
CA PHE A 75 11.14 1.09 20.60
C PHE A 75 10.87 1.74 21.98
N PRO A 76 9.66 1.63 22.54
CA PRO A 76 8.52 0.80 22.10
C PRO A 76 7.51 1.51 21.17
N VAL A 77 7.72 2.78 20.83
CA VAL A 77 6.73 3.59 20.07
C VAL A 77 6.58 3.11 18.62
N ASN A 78 7.57 2.42 18.06
CA ASN A 78 7.50 1.83 16.73
C ASN A 78 6.71 0.51 16.65
N THR A 79 6.26 -0.06 17.78
CA THR A 79 5.51 -1.33 17.81
C THR A 79 4.18 -1.36 17.03
N PRO A 80 3.49 -0.23 16.77
CA PRO A 80 2.33 -0.22 15.87
C PRO A 80 2.68 -0.31 14.38
N SER A 81 3.92 0.02 13.98
CA SER A 81 4.36 0.04 12.57
C SER A 81 4.09 -1.29 11.84
N PRO A 82 4.46 -2.46 12.39
CA PRO A 82 4.16 -3.77 11.80
C PRO A 82 2.67 -3.99 11.50
N LEU A 83 1.77 -3.53 12.38
CA LEU A 83 0.33 -3.66 12.20
C LEU A 83 -0.15 -2.83 11.01
N PHE A 84 0.31 -1.58 10.91
CA PHE A 84 -0.02 -0.71 9.79
C PHE A 84 0.48 -1.29 8.46
N TYR A 85 1.70 -1.83 8.40
CA TYR A 85 2.18 -2.51 7.20
C TYR A 85 1.39 -3.77 6.87
N ALA A 86 1.04 -4.59 7.86
CA ALA A 86 0.28 -5.82 7.62
C ALA A 86 -1.14 -5.53 7.10
N PHE A 87 -1.87 -4.59 7.72
CA PHE A 87 -3.19 -4.18 7.24
C PHE A 87 -3.13 -3.44 5.90
N GLY A 88 -2.11 -2.60 5.69
CA GLY A 88 -1.88 -1.95 4.40
C GLY A 88 -1.63 -2.97 3.30
N SER A 89 -0.91 -4.04 3.61
CA SER A 89 -0.64 -5.12 2.67
C SER A 89 -1.90 -5.90 2.32
N ILE A 90 -2.83 -6.13 3.25
CA ILE A 90 -4.14 -6.70 2.93
C ILE A 90 -4.88 -5.82 1.92
N ALA A 91 -4.96 -4.51 2.17
CA ALA A 91 -5.65 -3.58 1.27
C ALA A 91 -4.97 -3.52 -0.11
N LEU A 92 -3.65 -3.55 -0.16
CA LEU A 92 -2.89 -3.67 -1.42
C LEU A 92 -3.18 -4.98 -2.15
N THR A 93 -3.21 -6.12 -1.44
CA THR A 93 -3.58 -7.42 -2.02
C THR A 93 -4.97 -7.36 -2.63
N LYS A 94 -5.95 -6.81 -1.92
CA LYS A 94 -7.32 -6.61 -2.46
C LYS A 94 -7.33 -5.77 -3.73
N PHE A 95 -6.53 -4.70 -3.78
CA PHE A 95 -6.37 -3.89 -4.98
C PHE A 95 -5.79 -4.68 -6.15
N ILE A 96 -4.75 -5.48 -5.90
CA ILE A 96 -4.14 -6.36 -6.92
C ILE A 96 -5.17 -7.37 -7.45
N PHE A 97 -5.97 -7.99 -6.58
CA PHE A 97 -7.07 -8.87 -7.00
C PHE A 97 -8.15 -8.14 -7.77
N SER A 98 -8.41 -6.87 -7.44
CA SER A 98 -9.33 -6.02 -8.22
C SER A 98 -8.85 -5.79 -9.65
N ILE A 99 -7.53 -5.70 -9.88
CA ILE A 99 -6.97 -5.66 -11.24
C ILE A 99 -7.26 -6.98 -11.97
N PHE A 100 -7.09 -8.12 -11.30
CA PHE A 100 -7.47 -9.41 -11.88
C PHE A 100 -8.97 -9.49 -12.18
N TYR A 101 -9.83 -8.94 -11.32
CA TYR A 101 -11.27 -8.89 -11.56
C TYR A 101 -11.66 -8.04 -12.78
N LEU A 102 -10.92 -6.97 -13.05
CA LEU A 102 -11.14 -6.11 -14.21
C LEU A 102 -10.98 -6.86 -15.54
N ILE A 103 -10.01 -7.78 -15.59
CA ILE A 103 -9.67 -8.54 -16.80
C ILE A 103 -10.24 -9.97 -16.80
N SER A 104 -10.78 -10.43 -15.68
CA SER A 104 -11.32 -11.78 -15.56
C SER A 104 -12.67 -11.92 -16.27
N GLY A 105 -12.86 -13.07 -16.92
CA GLY A 105 -14.08 -13.41 -17.65
C GLY A 105 -15.12 -14.14 -16.79
N PRO A 106 -15.45 -15.42 -17.09
CA PRO A 106 -16.57 -16.13 -16.47
C PRO A 106 -16.61 -16.14 -14.93
N ALA A 107 -17.83 -16.28 -14.39
CA ALA A 107 -18.10 -16.22 -12.95
C ALA A 107 -17.34 -17.28 -12.14
N GLU A 108 -17.04 -18.45 -12.73
CA GLU A 108 -16.27 -19.51 -12.08
C GLU A 108 -14.83 -19.06 -11.78
N ILE A 109 -14.22 -18.30 -12.70
CA ILE A 109 -12.86 -17.76 -12.52
C ILE A 109 -12.85 -16.74 -11.37
N ILE A 110 -13.90 -15.92 -11.28
CA ILE A 110 -14.03 -14.92 -10.21
C ILE A 110 -14.13 -15.61 -8.84
N GLN A 111 -14.86 -16.73 -8.72
CA GLN A 111 -14.95 -17.47 -7.46
C GLN A 111 -13.60 -18.04 -7.02
N ILE A 112 -12.86 -18.65 -7.96
CA ILE A 112 -11.52 -19.17 -7.70
C ILE A 112 -10.58 -18.03 -7.26
N LEU A 113 -10.62 -16.89 -7.96
CA LEU A 113 -9.83 -15.72 -7.61
C LEU A 113 -10.18 -15.17 -6.22
N LYS A 114 -11.45 -15.17 -5.80
CA LYS A 114 -11.85 -14.76 -4.44
C LYS A 114 -11.27 -15.68 -3.35
N PHE A 115 -11.22 -16.98 -3.60
CA PHE A 115 -10.57 -17.91 -2.68
C PHE A 115 -9.07 -17.60 -2.54
N PHE A 116 -8.39 -17.37 -3.67
CA PHE A 116 -6.98 -16.97 -3.66
C PHE A 116 -6.77 -15.59 -3.03
N GLU A 117 -7.68 -14.63 -3.21
CA GLU A 117 -7.62 -13.31 -2.57
C GLU A 117 -7.59 -13.46 -1.04
N TYR A 118 -8.52 -14.25 -0.49
CA TYR A 118 -8.61 -14.47 0.94
C TYR A 118 -7.34 -15.16 1.48
N LEU A 119 -6.91 -16.23 0.81
CA LEU A 119 -5.73 -16.99 1.21
C LEU A 119 -4.46 -16.15 1.13
N ALA A 120 -4.25 -15.42 0.02
CA ALA A 120 -3.11 -14.53 -0.16
C ALA A 120 -3.11 -13.41 0.87
N SER A 121 -4.27 -12.80 1.14
CA SER A 121 -4.39 -11.73 2.15
C SER A 121 -4.00 -12.23 3.55
N ALA A 122 -4.44 -13.43 3.93
CA ALA A 122 -4.09 -14.01 5.23
C ALA A 122 -2.58 -14.32 5.32
N ILE A 123 -2.00 -14.96 4.30
CA ILE A 123 -0.58 -15.30 4.27
C ILE A 123 0.27 -14.03 4.32
N ILE A 124 -0.02 -13.04 3.47
CA ILE A 124 0.72 -11.78 3.40
C ILE A 124 0.63 -11.04 4.73
N PHE A 125 -0.55 -11.00 5.37
CA PHE A 125 -0.71 -10.38 6.67
C PHE A 125 0.26 -10.96 7.71
N PHE A 126 0.27 -12.29 7.88
CA PHE A 126 1.14 -12.94 8.86
C PHE A 126 2.62 -12.81 8.51
N VAL A 127 2.98 -12.96 7.23
CA VAL A 127 4.36 -12.80 6.76
C VAL A 127 4.86 -11.40 7.10
N ILE A 128 4.16 -10.35 6.65
CA ILE A 128 4.58 -8.96 6.92
C ILE A 128 4.64 -8.68 8.41
N LEU A 129 3.64 -9.10 9.18
CA LEU A 129 3.60 -8.88 10.61
C LEU A 129 4.81 -9.50 11.33
N ILE A 130 5.14 -10.76 11.02
CA ILE A 130 6.27 -11.47 11.62
C ILE A 130 7.60 -10.83 11.23
N PHE A 131 7.81 -10.56 9.93
CA PHE A 131 9.06 -9.97 9.44
C PHE A 131 9.33 -8.60 10.06
N GLU A 132 8.31 -7.73 10.12
CA GLU A 132 8.43 -6.39 10.66
C GLU A 132 8.68 -6.40 12.19
N TYR A 133 8.03 -7.30 12.94
CA TYR A 133 8.33 -7.45 14.37
C TYR A 133 9.76 -7.96 14.61
N ILE A 134 10.22 -8.96 13.85
CA ILE A 134 11.61 -9.45 13.93
C ILE A 134 12.58 -8.29 13.69
N GLU A 135 12.29 -7.42 12.72
CA GLU A 135 13.15 -6.27 12.45
C GLU A 135 13.19 -5.27 13.61
N ILE A 136 12.06 -4.98 14.25
CA ILE A 136 12.01 -4.10 15.43
C ILE A 136 12.89 -4.66 16.55
N PHE A 137 12.74 -5.94 16.89
CA PHE A 137 13.51 -6.57 17.96
C PHE A 137 15.00 -6.67 17.61
N ARG A 138 15.33 -6.97 16.35
CA ARG A 138 16.72 -7.00 15.90
C ARG A 138 17.38 -5.62 16.04
N ARG A 139 16.68 -4.55 15.67
CA ARG A 139 17.18 -3.16 15.79
C ARG A 139 17.27 -2.69 17.24
N SER A 140 16.40 -3.17 18.14
CA SER A 140 16.46 -2.82 19.56
C SER A 140 17.60 -3.53 20.28
N ASN A 141 17.91 -4.79 19.94
CA ASN A 141 18.96 -5.58 20.60
C ASN A 141 20.40 -5.20 20.18
N LEU A 142 20.55 -4.39 19.12
CA LEU A 142 21.84 -3.91 18.60
C LEU A 142 22.23 -2.51 19.14
N ARG A 143 21.50 -1.99 20.13
CA ARG A 143 21.75 -0.70 20.79
C ARG A 143 21.94 -0.89 22.28
#